data_AF-A0A495I4W5-F1
#
_entry.id   AF-A0A495I4W5-F1
#
_cell.length_a   1.000
_cell.length_b   1.000
_cell.length_c   1.000
_cell.angle_alpha   90.00
_cell.angle_beta   90.00
_cell.angle_gamma   90.00
#
_symmetry.space_group_name_H-M   'P 1'
#
loop_
_entity.id
_entity.type
_entity.pdbx_description
1 polymer ?
#
loop_
_entity_poly.entity_id
_entity_poly.type
_entity_poly.pdbx_seq_one_letter_code
_entity_poly.pdbx_strand_id
1 'polypeptide(L)'
;MMKVKKLTARERRLGRETISVSCESVGLDSAVYHAALRYLFDRPVPEKGGQEWYWDIDEPEFEATPLQWTHIQTVLFANAGNDLAPYSDDQVGMGLNHVMSNNAGDIPHMVNDPTVPLDDAMRMVRALPTLWRDCLGPRLSAAEPSTIGSRSDRLYFVSYMWFDVWPTFWNAKHSPEWQDAMWRVFCEMLAMPFREAQVSALHGIGHEGNYLNRPKELQAHMEAFIRQVKNDDELKTYAQAAARGMVQ
;
A
#
# COMPACT_ATOMS: atom_id res chain seq x y z
N MET A 1 11.98 4.94 41.08
CA MET A 1 12.56 3.90 40.21
C MET A 1 11.50 3.41 39.23
N MET A 2 11.49 3.92 37.99
CA MET A 2 10.58 3.44 36.94
C MET A 2 11.09 2.11 36.39
N LYS A 3 10.25 1.06 36.42
CA LYS A 3 10.57 -0.24 35.84
C LYS A 3 10.53 -0.12 34.30
N VAL A 4 11.68 -0.33 33.67
CA VAL A 4 11.79 -0.47 32.21
C VAL A 4 11.02 -1.73 31.80
N LYS A 5 9.96 -1.57 31.00
CA LYS A 5 9.15 -2.67 30.48
C LYS A 5 9.99 -3.48 29.49
N LYS A 6 10.24 -4.76 29.78
CA LYS A 6 10.96 -5.67 28.86
C LYS A 6 10.06 -5.99 27.66
N LEU A 7 10.51 -5.61 26.46
CA LEU A 7 9.86 -5.95 25.20
C LEU A 7 9.81 -7.48 25.02
N THR A 8 8.68 -7.96 24.52
CA THR A 8 8.42 -9.35 24.15
C THR A 8 9.29 -9.77 22.95
N ALA A 9 9.44 -11.08 22.73
CA ALA A 9 10.19 -11.60 21.59
C ALA A 9 9.57 -11.18 20.24
N ARG A 10 8.24 -10.98 20.18
CA ARG A 10 7.52 -10.46 19.02
C ARG A 10 7.84 -8.98 18.77
N GLU A 11 7.81 -8.14 19.80
CA GLU A 11 8.19 -6.73 19.71
C GLU A 11 9.68 -6.56 19.35
N ARG A 12 10.56 -7.44 19.86
CA ARG A 12 11.97 -7.49 19.46
C ARG A 12 12.20 -7.98 18.04
N ARG A 13 11.27 -8.74 17.46
CA ARG A 13 11.33 -9.26 16.09
C ARG A 13 10.72 -8.28 15.08
N LEU A 14 9.71 -7.51 15.50
CA LEU A 14 9.18 -6.36 14.76
C LEU A 14 10.11 -5.13 14.83
N GLY A 15 10.84 -4.95 15.93
CA GLY A 15 11.78 -3.84 16.11
C GLY A 15 13.23 -4.15 15.69
N ARG A 16 13.52 -5.35 15.16
CA ARG A 16 14.85 -5.67 14.61
C ARG A 16 14.86 -5.28 13.13
N GLU A 17 15.46 -4.12 12.89
CA GLU A 17 15.80 -3.51 11.59
C GLU A 17 14.63 -3.02 10.76
N THR A 18 13.87 -2.06 11.29
CA THR A 18 13.31 -1.02 10.42
C THR A 18 14.49 -0.13 10.02
N ILE A 19 15.23 -0.53 8.98
CA ILE A 19 16.14 0.41 8.30
C ILE A 19 15.24 1.56 7.87
N SER A 20 15.43 2.73 8.49
CA SER A 20 14.76 3.96 8.09
C SER A 20 15.04 4.16 6.60
N VAL A 21 14.04 3.98 5.76
CA VAL A 21 14.16 4.22 4.32
C VAL A 21 14.17 5.73 4.14
N SER A 22 15.29 6.26 3.66
CA SER A 22 15.46 7.66 3.27
C SER A 22 15.86 7.75 1.80
N CYS A 23 15.79 8.94 1.20
CA CYS A 23 16.27 9.20 -0.15
C CYS A 23 17.73 8.75 -0.33
N GLU A 24 18.61 9.10 0.61
CA GLU A 24 20.03 8.70 0.63
C GLU A 24 20.19 7.17 0.62
N SER A 25 19.37 6.45 1.39
CA SER A 25 19.46 5.00 1.52
C SER A 25 19.07 4.22 0.25
N VAL A 26 18.41 4.88 -0.70
CA VAL A 26 18.05 4.33 -2.02
C VAL A 26 18.82 5.02 -3.15
N GLY A 27 19.69 5.99 -2.86
CA GLY A 27 20.42 6.74 -3.90
C GLY A 27 19.55 7.74 -4.67
N LEU A 28 18.45 8.20 -4.08
CA LEU A 28 17.57 9.22 -4.64
C LEU A 28 17.98 10.62 -4.14
N ASP A 29 18.03 11.60 -5.04
CA ASP A 29 18.19 13.01 -4.65
C ASP A 29 16.93 13.48 -3.90
N SER A 30 17.11 14.03 -2.71
CA SER A 30 16.03 14.59 -1.89
C SER A 30 15.26 15.70 -2.62
N ALA A 31 15.92 16.50 -3.47
CA ALA A 31 15.25 17.53 -4.26
C ALA A 31 14.27 16.93 -5.28
N VAL A 32 14.66 15.83 -5.93
CA VAL A 32 13.78 15.07 -6.85
C VAL A 32 12.60 14.49 -6.08
N TYR A 33 12.85 13.89 -4.91
CA TYR A 33 11.78 13.34 -4.07
C TYR A 33 10.76 14.40 -3.66
N HIS A 34 11.20 15.54 -3.12
CA HIS A 34 10.29 16.61 -2.72
C HIS A 34 9.56 17.25 -3.90
N ALA A 35 10.18 17.31 -5.09
CA ALA A 35 9.50 17.75 -6.30
C ALA A 35 8.41 16.75 -6.71
N ALA A 36 8.67 15.44 -6.62
CA ALA A 36 7.69 14.41 -6.88
C ALA A 36 6.50 14.46 -5.90
N LEU A 37 6.75 14.70 -4.60
CA LEU A 37 5.66 14.87 -3.62
C LEU A 37 4.75 16.06 -3.96
N ARG A 38 5.31 17.20 -4.36
CA ARG A 38 4.51 18.35 -4.82
C ARG A 38 3.73 18.01 -6.08
N TYR A 39 4.38 17.37 -7.05
CA TYR A 39 3.74 16.91 -8.28
C TYR A 39 2.56 15.97 -8.02
N LEU A 40 2.67 15.06 -7.06
CA LEU A 40 1.62 14.08 -6.74
C LEU A 40 0.49 14.67 -5.89
N PHE A 41 0.82 15.48 -4.88
CA PHE A 41 -0.10 15.79 -3.78
C PHE A 41 -0.41 17.28 -3.62
N ASP A 42 0.47 18.19 -4.04
CA ASP A 42 0.25 19.65 -4.00
C ASP A 42 -0.55 20.10 -5.24
N ARG A 43 -1.74 19.51 -5.37
CA ARG A 43 -2.62 19.66 -6.52
C ARG A 43 -4.00 20.17 -6.09
N PRO A 44 -4.65 21.02 -6.90
CA PRO A 44 -6.02 21.42 -6.62
C PRO A 44 -6.94 20.20 -6.74
N VAL A 45 -7.84 20.04 -5.77
CA VAL A 45 -8.88 19.02 -5.83
C VAL A 45 -10.04 19.58 -6.65
N PRO A 46 -10.48 18.92 -7.74
CA PRO A 46 -11.59 19.40 -8.53
C PRO A 46 -12.89 19.36 -7.72
N GLU A 47 -13.78 20.31 -8.00
CA GLU A 47 -15.16 20.27 -7.52
C GLU A 47 -15.87 19.00 -7.98
N LYS A 48 -17.01 18.68 -7.38
CA LYS A 48 -17.76 17.45 -7.67
C LYS A 48 -18.08 17.34 -9.17
N GLY A 49 -17.55 16.31 -9.82
CA GLY A 49 -17.72 16.05 -11.26
C GLY A 49 -16.68 16.72 -12.16
N GLY A 50 -15.72 17.46 -11.59
CA GLY A 50 -14.57 17.97 -12.32
C GLY A 50 -13.51 16.89 -12.57
N GLN A 51 -12.67 17.15 -13.56
CA GLN A 51 -11.59 16.25 -13.98
C GLN A 51 -10.39 16.34 -13.03
N GLU A 52 -9.79 15.21 -12.69
CA GLU A 52 -8.56 15.17 -11.89
C GLU A 52 -7.34 15.55 -12.75
N TRP A 53 -6.32 16.16 -12.14
CA TRP A 53 -5.22 16.81 -12.86
C TRP A 53 -4.44 15.87 -13.80
N TYR A 54 -4.26 14.61 -13.42
CA TYR A 54 -3.50 13.64 -14.22
C TYR A 54 -4.24 13.16 -15.48
N TRP A 55 -5.49 13.59 -15.69
CA TRP A 55 -6.23 13.39 -16.94
C TRP A 55 -6.14 14.59 -17.89
N ASP A 56 -5.58 15.70 -17.43
CA ASP A 56 -5.41 16.88 -18.26
C ASP A 56 -4.23 16.65 -19.24
N ILE A 57 -4.50 16.82 -20.53
CA ILE A 57 -3.51 16.63 -21.60
C ILE A 57 -2.43 17.71 -21.60
N ASP A 58 -2.72 18.86 -20.99
CA ASP A 58 -1.80 20.00 -20.91
C ASP A 58 -0.99 19.97 -19.61
N GLU A 59 -1.23 18.99 -18.72
CA GLU A 59 -0.48 18.84 -17.49
C GLU A 59 0.96 18.38 -17.78
N PRO A 60 1.98 19.12 -17.31
CA PRO A 60 3.36 18.70 -17.49
C PRO A 60 3.67 17.38 -16.78
N GLU A 61 4.27 16.43 -17.50
CA GLU A 61 4.78 15.20 -16.91
C GLU A 61 5.95 15.47 -15.97
N PHE A 62 6.03 14.68 -14.88
CA PHE A 62 7.20 14.69 -14.01
C PHE A 62 8.27 13.73 -14.54
N GLU A 63 9.38 14.31 -14.98
CA GLU A 63 10.51 13.57 -15.53
C GLU A 63 11.29 12.82 -14.43
N ALA A 64 11.16 11.50 -14.40
CA ALA A 64 11.96 10.60 -13.58
C ALA A 64 12.14 9.26 -14.29
N THR A 65 13.32 8.66 -14.14
CA THR A 65 13.58 7.32 -14.66
C THR A 65 12.74 6.26 -13.91
N PRO A 66 12.53 5.07 -14.50
CA PRO A 66 11.81 3.99 -13.81
C PRO A 66 12.39 3.62 -12.44
N LEU A 67 13.73 3.65 -12.32
CA LEU A 67 14.42 3.44 -11.04
C LEU A 67 14.13 4.56 -10.05
N GLN A 68 14.17 5.83 -10.49
CA GLN A 68 13.84 6.96 -9.62
C GLN A 68 12.38 6.90 -9.15
N TRP A 69 11.42 6.56 -10.02
CA TRP A 69 10.03 6.37 -9.61
C TRP A 69 9.86 5.23 -8.60
N THR A 70 10.59 4.13 -8.78
CA THR A 70 10.61 3.02 -7.81
C THR A 70 11.17 3.47 -6.46
N HIS A 71 12.23 4.28 -6.45
CA HIS A 71 12.79 4.86 -5.23
C HIS A 71 11.87 5.89 -4.58
N ILE A 72 11.22 6.75 -5.37
CA ILE A 72 10.23 7.72 -4.89
C ILE A 72 9.10 6.98 -4.17
N GLN A 73 8.52 5.95 -4.79
CA GLN A 73 7.47 5.12 -4.16
C GLN A 73 7.97 4.43 -2.88
N THR A 74 9.20 3.90 -2.91
CA THR A 74 9.81 3.25 -1.74
C THR A 74 9.93 4.20 -0.55
N VAL A 75 10.43 5.42 -0.77
CA VAL A 75 10.56 6.45 0.27
C VAL A 75 9.20 6.97 0.71
N LEU A 76 8.29 7.22 -0.24
CA LEU A 76 6.92 7.64 0.03
C LEU A 76 6.19 6.64 0.94
N PHE A 77 6.18 5.36 0.60
CA PHE A 77 5.46 4.37 1.41
C PHE A 77 6.07 4.23 2.81
N ALA A 78 7.39 4.36 2.93
CA ALA A 78 8.08 4.25 4.21
C ALA A 78 7.92 5.48 5.12
N ASN A 79 7.55 6.65 4.58
CA ASN A 79 7.49 7.92 5.32
C ASN A 79 6.14 8.63 5.21
N ALA A 80 5.13 7.98 4.62
CA ALA A 80 3.84 8.58 4.28
C ALA A 80 3.14 9.29 5.44
N GLY A 81 3.29 8.79 6.68
CA GLY A 81 2.69 9.43 7.85
C GLY A 81 3.18 10.86 8.09
N ASN A 82 4.46 11.13 7.80
CA ASN A 82 5.03 12.48 7.91
C ASN A 82 4.86 13.25 6.60
N ASP A 83 5.23 12.62 5.48
CA ASP A 83 5.29 13.29 4.18
C ASP A 83 3.90 13.70 3.68
N LEU A 84 2.87 12.92 4.02
CA LEU A 84 1.51 13.21 3.58
C LEU A 84 0.70 14.01 4.59
N ALA A 85 1.17 14.19 5.83
CA ALA A 85 0.45 14.93 6.88
C ALA A 85 -0.04 16.33 6.48
N PRO A 86 0.68 17.11 5.64
CA PRO A 86 0.21 18.43 5.21
C PRO A 86 -0.98 18.41 4.24
N TYR A 87 -1.26 17.27 3.59
CA TYR A 87 -2.28 17.16 2.53
C TYR A 87 -3.61 16.62 3.05
N SER A 88 -4.69 17.14 2.49
CA SER A 88 -6.06 16.67 2.75
C SER A 88 -6.26 15.23 2.27
N ASP A 89 -7.28 14.54 2.80
CA ASP A 89 -7.62 13.18 2.39
C ASP A 89 -7.97 13.09 0.89
N ASP A 90 -8.58 14.12 0.33
CA ASP A 90 -8.86 14.20 -1.11
C ASP A 90 -7.58 14.30 -1.94
N GLN A 91 -6.63 15.15 -1.53
CA GLN A 91 -5.32 15.26 -2.20
C GLN A 91 -4.52 13.96 -2.10
N VAL A 92 -4.51 13.33 -0.92
CA VAL A 92 -3.83 12.04 -0.72
C VAL A 92 -4.48 10.96 -1.57
N GLY A 93 -5.81 10.84 -1.57
CA GLY A 93 -6.53 9.90 -2.40
C GLY A 93 -6.23 10.10 -3.89
N MET A 94 -6.31 11.34 -4.38
CA MET A 94 -6.03 11.66 -5.78
C MET A 94 -4.58 11.35 -6.18
N GLY A 95 -3.60 11.77 -5.38
CA GLY A 95 -2.18 11.52 -5.66
C GLY A 95 -1.81 10.04 -5.60
N LEU A 96 -2.35 9.30 -4.63
CA LEU A 96 -2.14 7.85 -4.55
C LEU A 96 -2.80 7.10 -5.70
N ASN A 97 -3.93 7.59 -6.23
CA ASN A 97 -4.55 6.97 -7.41
C ASN A 97 -3.60 7.02 -8.60
N HIS A 98 -2.92 8.17 -8.82
CA HIS A 98 -1.90 8.31 -9.86
C HIS A 98 -0.68 7.41 -9.65
N VAL A 99 -0.30 7.14 -8.38
CA VAL A 99 0.81 6.24 -8.06
C VAL A 99 0.47 4.77 -8.36
N MET A 100 -0.75 4.32 -8.08
CA MET A 100 -1.08 2.90 -8.11
C MET A 100 -1.84 2.45 -9.37
N SER A 101 -2.63 3.33 -10.00
CA SER A 101 -3.57 2.95 -11.05
C SER A 101 -3.00 3.18 -12.43
N ASN A 102 -2.92 2.13 -13.24
CA ASN A 102 -2.52 2.23 -14.64
C ASN A 102 -3.52 3.03 -15.50
N ASN A 103 -4.75 3.18 -15.03
CA ASN A 103 -5.69 4.10 -15.66
C ASN A 103 -5.20 5.54 -15.43
N ALA A 104 -4.71 5.85 -14.24
CA ALA A 104 -4.31 7.20 -13.88
C ALA A 104 -2.92 7.61 -14.40
N GLY A 105 -2.12 6.71 -14.98
CA GLY A 105 -0.80 7.03 -15.55
C GLY A 105 0.16 5.83 -15.52
N ASP A 106 1.40 6.05 -15.94
CA ASP A 106 2.39 4.97 -16.12
C ASP A 106 3.28 4.70 -14.89
N ILE A 107 3.22 5.53 -13.84
CA ILE A 107 3.96 5.35 -12.57
C ILE A 107 3.89 3.90 -12.04
N PRO A 108 2.72 3.24 -11.96
CA PRO A 108 2.65 1.88 -11.45
C PRO A 108 3.38 0.84 -12.32
N HIS A 109 3.68 1.14 -13.59
CA HIS A 109 4.43 0.26 -14.46
C HIS A 109 5.96 0.43 -14.34
N MET A 110 6.44 1.53 -13.76
CA MET A 110 7.86 1.85 -13.67
C MET A 110 8.70 0.75 -13.00
N VAL A 111 8.17 0.10 -11.97
CA VAL A 111 8.87 -0.99 -11.28
C VAL A 111 9.09 -2.25 -12.15
N ASN A 112 8.32 -2.40 -13.23
CA ASN A 112 8.45 -3.55 -14.14
C ASN A 112 9.49 -3.32 -15.24
N ASP A 113 10.05 -2.12 -15.35
CA ASP A 113 11.05 -1.81 -16.36
C ASP A 113 12.33 -2.65 -16.13
N PRO A 114 12.95 -3.22 -17.18
CA PRO A 114 14.16 -4.04 -17.05
C PRO A 114 15.35 -3.33 -16.41
N THR A 115 15.36 -2.00 -16.36
CA THR A 115 16.40 -1.20 -15.69
C THR A 115 16.25 -1.15 -14.18
N VAL A 116 15.12 -1.56 -13.62
CA VAL A 116 14.86 -1.59 -12.18
C VAL A 116 15.35 -2.92 -11.59
N PRO A 117 16.33 -2.92 -10.66
CA PRO A 117 16.76 -4.13 -9.98
C PRO A 117 15.62 -4.74 -9.15
N LEU A 118 15.52 -6.07 -9.16
CA LEU A 118 14.49 -6.79 -8.39
C LEU A 118 14.55 -6.45 -6.89
N ASP A 119 15.73 -6.21 -6.34
CA ASP A 119 15.90 -5.85 -4.93
C ASP A 119 15.27 -4.50 -4.59
N ASP A 120 15.37 -3.51 -5.48
CA ASP A 120 14.73 -2.20 -5.34
C ASP A 120 13.21 -2.33 -5.44
N ALA A 121 12.74 -3.09 -6.43
CA ALA A 121 11.32 -3.41 -6.58
C ALA A 121 10.73 -4.07 -5.32
N MET A 122 11.42 -5.07 -4.76
CA MET A 122 10.96 -5.74 -3.54
C MET A 122 11.09 -4.85 -2.30
N ARG A 123 12.05 -3.91 -2.29
CA ARG A 123 12.15 -2.93 -1.21
C ARG A 123 10.94 -1.98 -1.20
N MET A 124 10.47 -1.56 -2.38
CA MET A 124 9.23 -0.81 -2.53
C MET A 124 8.02 -1.58 -1.99
N VAL A 125 7.85 -2.84 -2.39
CA VAL A 125 6.75 -3.71 -1.90
C VAL A 125 6.76 -3.81 -0.38
N ARG A 126 7.93 -4.08 0.20
CA ARG A 126 8.09 -4.21 1.66
C ARG A 126 7.83 -2.92 2.42
N ALA A 127 7.86 -1.76 1.77
CA ALA A 127 7.51 -0.48 2.38
C ALA A 127 5.99 -0.24 2.43
N LEU A 128 5.18 -0.91 1.60
CA LEU A 128 3.73 -0.71 1.51
C LEU A 128 2.99 -0.84 2.87
N PRO A 129 3.32 -1.78 3.78
CA PRO A 129 2.65 -1.84 5.08
C PRO A 129 2.85 -0.57 5.92
N THR A 130 3.94 0.18 5.72
CA THR A 130 4.16 1.44 6.43
C THR A 130 3.22 2.54 5.93
N LEU A 131 2.91 2.60 4.63
CA LEU A 131 1.87 3.49 4.09
C LEU A 131 0.54 3.28 4.81
N TRP A 132 0.17 2.01 5.02
CA TRP A 132 -1.06 1.65 5.73
C TRP A 132 -1.00 1.99 7.21
N ARG A 133 0.09 1.63 7.87
CA ARG A 133 0.25 1.79 9.32
C ARG A 133 0.27 3.25 9.75
N ASP A 134 0.98 4.09 8.98
CA ASP A 134 1.33 5.43 9.42
C ASP A 134 0.49 6.51 8.71
N CYS A 135 -0.19 6.19 7.61
CA CYS A 135 -1.02 7.14 6.86
C CYS A 135 -2.47 6.67 6.64
N LEU A 136 -2.70 5.64 5.83
CA LEU A 136 -4.08 5.28 5.40
C LEU A 136 -4.95 4.79 6.56
N GLY A 137 -4.42 3.89 7.41
CA GLY A 137 -5.13 3.34 8.55
C GLY A 137 -5.64 4.41 9.51
N PRO A 138 -4.76 5.29 10.05
CA PRO A 138 -5.18 6.39 10.92
C PRO A 138 -6.24 7.31 10.28
N ARG A 139 -6.07 7.71 9.02
CA ARG A 139 -7.02 8.60 8.32
C ARG A 139 -8.39 7.96 8.13
N LEU A 140 -8.42 6.70 7.71
CA LEU A 140 -9.69 5.99 7.46
C LEU A 140 -10.39 5.58 8.76
N SER A 141 -9.65 5.29 9.83
CA SER A 141 -10.21 4.91 11.14
C SER A 141 -10.98 6.04 11.83
N ALA A 142 -10.82 7.29 11.40
CA ALA A 142 -11.57 8.43 11.92
C ALA A 142 -13.02 8.47 11.40
N ALA A 143 -13.34 7.74 10.33
CA ALA A 143 -14.69 7.64 9.79
C ALA A 143 -15.49 6.54 10.48
N GLU A 144 -16.81 6.70 10.51
CA GLU A 144 -17.73 5.66 10.97
C GLU A 144 -17.57 4.39 10.11
N PRO A 145 -17.64 3.17 10.70
CA PRO A 145 -17.58 1.93 9.94
C PRO A 145 -18.66 1.89 8.87
N SER A 146 -18.25 1.66 7.62
CA SER A 146 -19.15 1.47 6.49
C SER A 146 -19.10 0.02 5.99
N THR A 147 -20.15 -0.38 5.28
CA THR A 147 -20.15 -1.61 4.46
C THR A 147 -18.94 -1.61 3.54
N ILE A 148 -18.27 -2.76 3.41
CA ILE A 148 -17.12 -2.94 2.53
C ILE A 148 -17.52 -2.60 1.09
N GLY A 149 -16.74 -1.75 0.42
CA GLY A 149 -16.98 -1.30 -0.96
C GLY A 149 -18.07 -0.24 -1.14
N SER A 150 -18.68 0.28 -0.06
CA SER A 150 -19.80 1.22 -0.17
C SER A 150 -19.42 2.70 -0.25
N ARG A 151 -18.18 3.04 0.13
CA ARG A 151 -17.68 4.42 0.15
C ARG A 151 -17.06 4.79 -1.20
N SER A 152 -17.25 6.05 -1.57
CA SER A 152 -16.76 6.61 -2.84
C SER A 152 -15.86 7.84 -2.64
N ASP A 153 -15.48 8.17 -1.40
CA ASP A 153 -14.45 9.18 -1.17
C ASP A 153 -13.10 8.70 -1.69
N ARG A 154 -12.27 9.64 -2.16
CA ARG A 154 -11.04 9.33 -2.89
C ARG A 154 -10.07 8.48 -2.08
N LEU A 155 -9.90 8.82 -0.80
CA LEU A 155 -8.99 8.09 0.07
C LEU A 155 -9.44 6.65 0.30
N TYR A 156 -10.74 6.43 0.55
CA TYR A 156 -11.29 5.09 0.65
C TYR A 156 -11.16 4.32 -0.67
N PHE A 157 -11.52 4.94 -1.80
CA PHE A 157 -11.47 4.32 -3.11
C PHE A 157 -10.07 3.77 -3.39
N VAL A 158 -9.02 4.58 -3.21
CA VAL A 158 -7.66 4.11 -3.49
C VAL A 158 -7.21 2.99 -2.54
N SER A 159 -7.66 3.05 -1.30
CA SER A 159 -7.31 2.07 -0.27
C SER A 159 -7.99 0.72 -0.55
N TYR A 160 -9.22 0.74 -1.06
CA TYR A 160 -9.97 -0.45 -1.45
C TYR A 160 -9.43 -1.06 -2.74
N MET A 161 -9.26 -0.24 -3.79
CA MET A 161 -8.90 -0.68 -5.15
C MET A 161 -7.40 -0.96 -5.34
N TRP A 162 -6.57 -0.75 -4.31
CA TRP A 162 -5.11 -0.81 -4.46
C TRP A 162 -4.66 -2.08 -5.17
N PHE A 163 -5.07 -3.25 -4.69
CA PHE A 163 -4.63 -4.52 -5.29
C PHE A 163 -5.41 -4.93 -6.55
N ASP A 164 -6.50 -4.25 -6.91
CA ASP A 164 -7.19 -4.48 -8.20
C ASP A 164 -6.42 -3.85 -9.36
N VAL A 165 -5.94 -2.63 -9.15
CA VAL A 165 -5.39 -1.80 -10.24
C VAL A 165 -3.88 -1.73 -10.21
N TRP A 166 -3.22 -2.12 -9.12
CA TRP A 166 -1.77 -2.07 -8.99
C TRP A 166 -1.15 -3.21 -9.83
N PRO A 167 -0.63 -2.89 -11.03
CA PRO A 167 -0.18 -3.85 -12.04
C PRO A 167 1.24 -4.32 -11.77
N THR A 168 1.81 -3.91 -10.64
CA THR A 168 3.18 -4.18 -10.31
C THR A 168 3.35 -5.69 -10.24
N PHE A 169 4.38 -6.20 -10.93
CA PHE A 169 4.94 -7.54 -10.76
C PHE A 169 4.34 -8.68 -11.57
N TRP A 170 3.52 -8.46 -12.62
CA TRP A 170 3.10 -9.57 -13.49
C TRP A 170 4.28 -10.41 -14.00
N ASN A 171 5.44 -9.78 -14.23
CA ASN A 171 6.70 -10.41 -14.65
C ASN A 171 7.45 -11.12 -13.50
N ALA A 172 7.14 -10.80 -12.24
CA ALA A 172 7.83 -11.32 -11.05
C ALA A 172 6.96 -12.21 -10.15
N LYS A 173 5.66 -12.43 -10.46
CA LYS A 173 4.74 -13.25 -9.63
C LYS A 173 5.21 -14.69 -9.37
N HIS A 174 6.07 -15.20 -10.24
CA HIS A 174 6.65 -16.54 -10.10
C HIS A 174 8.01 -16.56 -9.39
N SER A 175 8.57 -15.40 -9.05
CA SER A 175 9.82 -15.30 -8.30
C SER A 175 9.57 -15.55 -6.80
N PRO A 176 10.43 -16.34 -6.12
CA PRO A 176 10.35 -16.52 -4.67
C PRO A 176 10.44 -15.21 -3.89
N GLU A 177 11.22 -14.25 -4.39
CA GLU A 177 11.42 -12.94 -3.78
C GLU A 177 10.11 -12.14 -3.71
N TRP A 178 9.34 -12.15 -4.80
CA TRP A 178 8.02 -11.52 -4.84
C TRP A 178 7.01 -12.24 -3.95
N GLN A 179 6.98 -13.57 -4.02
CA GLN A 179 6.08 -14.40 -3.20
C GLN A 179 6.31 -14.13 -1.71
N ASP A 180 7.57 -14.00 -1.30
CA ASP A 180 7.96 -13.67 0.07
C ASP A 180 7.61 -12.23 0.46
N ALA A 181 7.86 -11.27 -0.43
CA ALA A 181 7.55 -9.86 -0.16
C ALA A 181 6.05 -9.65 0.00
N MET A 182 5.24 -10.13 -0.94
CA MET A 182 3.78 -9.99 -0.90
C MET A 182 3.15 -10.74 0.26
N TRP A 183 3.62 -11.96 0.56
CA TRP A 183 3.17 -12.69 1.74
C TRP A 183 3.40 -11.89 3.03
N ARG A 184 4.57 -11.25 3.18
CA ARG A 184 4.86 -10.39 4.33
C ARG A 184 3.93 -9.18 4.37
N VAL A 185 3.70 -8.51 3.23
CA VAL A 185 2.77 -7.37 3.14
C VAL A 185 1.39 -7.75 3.66
N PHE A 186 0.82 -8.84 3.15
CA PHE A 186 -0.51 -9.29 3.58
C PHE A 186 -0.56 -9.67 5.05
N CYS A 187 0.43 -10.42 5.55
CA CYS A 187 0.52 -10.77 6.97
C CYS A 187 0.62 -9.53 7.87
N GLU A 188 1.40 -8.52 7.47
CA GLU A 188 1.55 -7.29 8.24
C GLU A 188 0.27 -6.48 8.27
N MET A 189 -0.37 -6.28 7.11
CA MET A 189 -1.61 -5.51 7.00
C MET A 189 -2.78 -6.19 7.73
N LEU A 190 -2.93 -7.52 7.63
CA LEU A 190 -3.93 -8.26 8.41
C LEU A 190 -3.73 -8.15 9.92
N ALA A 191 -2.48 -7.99 10.37
CA ALA A 191 -2.16 -7.84 11.78
C ALA A 191 -2.36 -6.40 12.31
N MET A 192 -2.65 -5.43 11.44
CA MET A 192 -2.88 -4.04 11.85
C MET A 192 -4.21 -3.88 12.58
N PRO A 193 -4.33 -2.91 13.50
CA PRO A 193 -5.58 -2.61 14.20
C PRO A 193 -6.52 -1.69 13.37
N PHE A 194 -6.40 -1.71 12.04
CA PHE A 194 -7.20 -0.90 11.13
C PHE A 194 -8.03 -1.82 10.24
N ARG A 195 -9.36 -1.69 10.30
CA ARG A 195 -10.27 -2.55 9.54
C ARG A 195 -10.02 -2.43 8.04
N GLU A 196 -9.77 -1.23 7.55
CA GLU A 196 -9.58 -0.94 6.13
C GLU A 196 -8.26 -1.52 5.61
N ALA A 197 -7.21 -1.56 6.44
CA ALA A 197 -5.97 -2.26 6.11
C ALA A 197 -6.19 -3.77 6.00
N GLN A 198 -7.01 -4.34 6.89
CA GLN A 198 -7.37 -5.75 6.82
C GLN A 198 -8.21 -6.04 5.57
N VAL A 199 -9.22 -5.21 5.27
CA VAL A 199 -10.04 -5.34 4.06
C VAL A 199 -9.17 -5.29 2.80
N SER A 200 -8.27 -4.31 2.69
CA SER A 200 -7.37 -4.22 1.53
C SER A 200 -6.43 -5.42 1.41
N ALA A 201 -5.88 -5.90 2.53
CA ALA A 201 -5.06 -7.12 2.53
C ALA A 201 -5.85 -8.36 2.10
N LEU A 202 -7.09 -8.51 2.55
CA LEU A 202 -7.99 -9.59 2.12
C LEU A 202 -8.30 -9.48 0.64
N HIS A 203 -8.54 -8.27 0.14
CA HIS A 203 -8.76 -8.01 -1.26
C HIS A 203 -7.54 -8.47 -2.09
N GLY A 204 -6.34 -8.03 -1.70
CA GLY A 204 -5.09 -8.46 -2.34
C GLY A 204 -4.83 -9.97 -2.25
N ILE A 205 -5.15 -10.61 -1.12
CA ILE A 205 -5.09 -12.08 -0.99
C ILE A 205 -6.05 -12.76 -1.98
N GLY A 206 -7.24 -12.20 -2.19
CA GLY A 206 -8.20 -12.73 -3.14
C GLY A 206 -7.67 -12.77 -4.58
N HIS A 207 -7.00 -11.71 -5.02
CA HIS A 207 -6.39 -11.64 -6.35
C HIS A 207 -5.07 -12.43 -6.45
N GLU A 208 -4.22 -12.30 -5.44
CA GLU A 208 -2.82 -12.71 -5.54
C GLU A 208 -2.46 -14.00 -4.80
N GLY A 209 -3.34 -14.49 -3.92
CA GLY A 209 -3.05 -15.60 -3.00
C GLY A 209 -2.57 -16.88 -3.68
N ASN A 210 -3.10 -17.19 -4.87
CA ASN A 210 -2.70 -18.36 -5.66
C ASN A 210 -1.27 -18.25 -6.20
N TYR A 211 -0.76 -17.03 -6.42
CA TYR A 211 0.59 -16.81 -6.92
C TYR A 211 1.66 -16.88 -5.83
N LEU A 212 1.28 -16.80 -4.55
CA LEU A 212 2.20 -16.85 -3.41
C LEU A 212 2.89 -18.21 -3.23
N ASN A 213 2.42 -19.26 -3.90
CA ASN A 213 2.95 -20.64 -3.81
C ASN A 213 3.03 -21.18 -2.36
N ARG A 214 2.07 -20.79 -1.52
CA ARG A 214 2.01 -21.08 -0.08
C ARG A 214 0.60 -21.50 0.38
N PRO A 215 -0.05 -22.48 -0.29
CA PRO A 215 -1.48 -22.75 -0.07
C PRO A 215 -1.80 -23.21 1.36
N LYS A 216 -0.91 -23.98 2.01
CA LYS A 216 -1.14 -24.47 3.38
C LYS A 216 -1.01 -23.36 4.41
N GLU A 217 0.02 -22.53 4.26
CA GLU A 217 0.28 -21.38 5.12
C GLU A 217 -0.81 -20.32 4.97
N LEU A 218 -1.22 -20.02 3.75
CA LEU A 218 -2.33 -19.10 3.47
C LEU A 218 -3.61 -19.60 4.14
N GLN A 219 -3.99 -20.86 3.92
CA GLN A 219 -5.19 -21.45 4.54
C GLN A 219 -5.14 -21.36 6.07
N ALA A 220 -4.03 -21.78 6.68
CA ALA A 220 -3.88 -21.74 8.13
C ALA A 220 -3.92 -20.31 8.69
N HIS A 221 -3.33 -19.34 7.98
CA HIS A 221 -3.32 -17.93 8.37
C HIS A 221 -4.72 -17.31 8.27
N MET A 222 -5.45 -17.58 7.18
CA MET A 222 -6.82 -17.11 6.98
C MET A 222 -7.77 -17.66 8.04
N GLU A 223 -7.69 -18.96 8.35
CA GLU A 223 -8.47 -19.56 9.43
C GLU A 223 -8.16 -18.94 10.80
N ALA A 224 -6.88 -18.67 11.07
CA ALA A 224 -6.47 -18.00 12.31
C ALA A 224 -7.02 -16.58 12.40
N PHE A 225 -6.96 -15.82 11.31
CA PHE A 225 -7.52 -14.47 11.21
C PHE A 225 -9.03 -14.47 11.46
N ILE A 226 -9.79 -15.32 10.76
CA ILE A 226 -11.25 -15.44 10.92
C ILE A 226 -11.65 -15.75 12.36
N ARG A 227 -10.91 -16.63 13.05
CA ARG A 227 -11.15 -16.93 14.48
C ARG A 227 -10.85 -15.75 15.40
N GLN A 228 -9.96 -14.84 15.01
CA GLN A 228 -9.59 -13.67 15.81
C GLN A 228 -10.54 -12.48 15.64
N VAL A 229 -11.20 -12.36 14.49
CA VAL A 229 -12.19 -11.30 14.24
C VAL A 229 -13.39 -11.46 15.17
N LYS A 230 -13.66 -10.43 15.98
CA LYS A 230 -14.78 -10.39 16.93
C LYS A 230 -15.81 -9.37 16.48
N ASN A 231 -17.09 -9.75 16.51
CA ASN A 231 -18.24 -8.87 16.27
C ASN A 231 -18.23 -8.10 14.93
N ASP A 232 -17.53 -8.62 13.91
CA ASP A 232 -17.55 -8.09 12.54
C ASP A 232 -17.77 -9.26 11.58
N ASP A 233 -19.03 -9.61 11.37
CA ASP A 233 -19.39 -10.75 10.52
C ASP A 233 -19.17 -10.45 9.05
N GLU A 234 -19.27 -9.19 8.64
CA GLU A 234 -18.97 -8.76 7.27
C GLU A 234 -17.50 -9.03 6.93
N LEU A 235 -16.57 -8.64 7.81
CA LEU A 235 -15.14 -8.89 7.62
C LEU A 235 -14.81 -10.39 7.62
N LYS A 236 -15.50 -11.20 8.44
CA LYS A 236 -15.35 -12.67 8.40
C LYS A 236 -15.82 -13.25 7.07
N THR A 237 -16.99 -12.83 6.58
CA THR A 237 -17.51 -13.27 5.28
C THR A 237 -16.56 -12.88 4.16
N TYR A 238 -16.03 -11.66 4.20
CA TYR A 238 -15.04 -11.18 3.24
C TYR A 238 -13.76 -12.00 3.29
N ALA A 239 -13.24 -12.30 4.49
CA ALA A 239 -12.05 -13.14 4.65
C ALA A 239 -12.26 -14.57 4.13
N GLN A 240 -13.44 -15.16 4.33
CA GLN A 240 -13.79 -16.47 3.75
C GLN A 240 -13.87 -16.44 2.23
N ALA A 241 -14.31 -15.32 1.64
CA ALA A 241 -14.37 -15.14 0.19
C ALA A 241 -12.96 -14.96 -0.39
N ALA A 242 -12.14 -14.08 0.20
CA ALA A 242 -10.74 -13.87 -0.13
C ALA A 242 -9.90 -15.14 -0.09
N ALA A 243 -10.06 -15.99 0.95
CA ALA A 243 -9.35 -17.27 1.06
C ALA A 243 -9.63 -18.24 -0.11
N ARG A 244 -10.72 -18.03 -0.84
CA ARG A 244 -11.13 -18.83 -2.01
C ARG A 244 -10.87 -18.10 -3.33
N GLY A 245 -10.18 -16.96 -3.31
CA GLY A 245 -9.97 -16.12 -4.48
C GLY A 245 -11.23 -15.45 -5.01
N MET A 246 -12.23 -15.25 -4.15
CA MET A 246 -13.51 -14.63 -4.52
C MET A 246 -13.62 -13.24 -3.90
N VAL A 247 -13.06 -12.24 -4.58
CA VAL A 247 -13.18 -10.81 -4.24
C VAL A 247 -13.73 -10.06 -5.45
N GLN A 248 -14.37 -8.93 -5.21
CA GLN A 248 -14.97 -8.05 -6.21
C GLN A 248 -14.61 -6.61 -5.95
#